data_AF-A0A6A5VV54-F1
#
_entry.id   AF-A0A6A5VV54-F1
#
_cell.length_a   1.000
_cell.length_b   1.000
_cell.length_c   1.000
_cell.angle_alpha   90.00
_cell.angle_beta   90.00
_cell.angle_gamma   90.00
#
_symmetry.space_group_name_H-M   'P 1'
#
loop_
_entity.id
_entity.type
_entity.pdbx_description
1 polymer ?
#
loop_
_entity_poly.entity_id
_entity_poly.type
_entity_poly.pdbx_seq_one_letter_code
_entity_poly.pdbx_strand_id
1 'polypeptide(L)' 'MCYFELVHHTLCGHDHKRLIQYCHFARNDPLHQCFGAWNIKRQWVQREPVLCDDCL' A
#
# COMPACT_ATOMS: atom_id res chain seq x y z
N MET A 1 12.11 4.67 -7.87
CA MET A 1 11.58 3.83 -6.78
C MET A 1 10.08 4.02 -6.69
N CYS A 2 9.33 2.99 -6.32
CA CYS A 2 7.90 3.12 -6.03
C CYS A 2 7.71 3.62 -4.61
N TYR A 3 6.66 4.40 -4.37
CA TYR A 3 6.29 4.83 -3.03
C TYR A 3 4.96 4.25 -2.64
N PHE A 4 4.88 3.82 -1.39
CA PHE A 4 3.71 3.23 -0.78
C PHE A 4 3.29 4.03 0.46
N GLU A 5 2.02 3.92 0.80
CA GLU A 5 1.52 4.19 2.14
C GLU A 5 1.17 2.89 2.83
N LEU A 6 1.43 2.82 4.13
CA LEU A 6 1.05 1.70 4.98
C LEU A 6 -0.20 2.07 5.76
N VAL A 7 -1.24 1.25 5.64
CA VAL A 7 -2.51 1.40 6.34
C VAL A 7 -2.64 0.27 7.34
N HIS A 8 -2.70 0.60 8.62
CA HIS A 8 -2.94 -0.40 9.67
C HIS A 8 -4.43 -0.44 10.00
N HIS A 9 -5.06 -1.61 9.82
CA HIS A 9 -6.48 -1.83 10.14
C HIS A 9 -6.62 -2.32 11.58
N THR A 10 -7.20 -1.51 12.46
CA THR A 10 -7.26 -1.85 13.91
C THR A 10 -8.23 -2.98 14.24
N LEU A 11 -9.19 -3.28 13.36
CA LEU A 11 -10.19 -4.34 13.60
C LEU A 11 -9.62 -5.75 13.44
N CYS A 12 -8.82 -5.98 12.39
CA CYS A 12 -8.20 -7.28 12.10
C CYS A 12 -6.70 -7.31 12.42
N GLY A 13 -6.07 -6.16 12.67
CA GLY A 13 -4.64 -6.05 12.95
C GLY A 13 -3.74 -6.20 11.71
N HIS A 14 -4.31 -6.19 10.50
CA HIS A 14 -3.56 -6.34 9.26
C HIS A 14 -3.02 -5.01 8.73
N ASP A 15 -1.84 -5.09 8.11
CA ASP A 15 -1.19 -3.97 7.43
C ASP A 15 -1.37 -4.08 5.91
N HIS A 16 -2.01 -3.08 5.30
CA HIS A 16 -2.19 -3.00 3.86
C HIS A 16 -1.24 -1.96 3.25
N LYS A 17 -0.53 -2.34 2.19
CA LYS A 17 0.35 -1.45 1.42
C LYS A 17 -0.38 -0.93 0.20
N ARG A 18 -0.65 0.38 0.18
CA ARG A 18 -1.26 1.03 -0.97
C ARG A 18 -0.21 1.82 -1.75
N LEU A 19 -0.14 1.58 -3.06
CA LEU A 19 0.77 2.32 -3.94
C LEU A 19 0.29 3.76 -4.10
N ILE A 20 1.18 4.73 -3.85
CA ILE A 20 0.88 6.16 -4.00
C ILE A 20 1.60 6.79 -5.18
N GLN A 21 2.74 6.22 -5.59
CA GLN A 21 3.51 6.71 -6.71
C GLN A 21 4.27 5.57 -7.39
N TYR A 22 4.03 5.45 -8.69
CA TYR A 22 4.74 4.55 -9.56
C TYR A 22 6.20 5.00 -9.80
N CYS A 23 7.10 4.04 -10.00
CA CYS A 23 8.46 4.36 -10.42
C CYS A 23 8.54 4.75 -11.91
N HIS A 24 9.66 5.32 -12.34
CA HIS A 24 9.88 5.72 -13.74
C HIS A 24 9.78 4.59 -14.78
N PHE A 25 9.89 3.32 -14.35
CA PHE A 25 9.80 2.16 -15.24
C PHE A 25 8.35 1.71 -15.46
N ALA A 26 7.41 2.14 -14.62
CA ALA A 26 6.00 1.76 -14.68
C ALA A 26 5.20 2.63 -15.66
N ARG A 27 5.73 2.85 -16.87
CA ARG A 27 5.26 3.90 -17.78
C ARG A 27 3.83 3.72 -18.29
N ASN A 28 3.22 2.54 -18.15
CA ASN A 28 1.80 2.25 -18.40
C ASN A 28 1.43 0.82 -17.95
N ASP A 29 2.07 0.29 -16.91
CA ASP A 29 1.80 -1.06 -16.42
C ASP A 29 0.87 -0.99 -15.20
N PRO A 30 -0.44 -1.29 -15.35
CA PRO A 30 -1.38 -1.27 -14.24
C PRO A 30 -1.11 -2.37 -13.21
N LEU A 31 -0.35 -3.40 -13.57
CA LEU A 31 0.07 -4.50 -12.70
C LEU A 31 1.55 -4.41 -12.33
N HIS A 32 2.13 -3.20 -12.39
CA HIS A 32 3.54 -3.00 -12.12
C HIS A 32 3.94 -3.51 -10.73
N GLN A 33 4.57 -4.68 -10.70
CA GLN A 33 5.20 -5.23 -9.51
C GLN A 33 6.59 -4.64 -9.39
N CYS A 34 6.75 -3.75 -8.41
CA CYS A 34 8.02 -3.07 -8.16
C CYS A 34 9.00 -4.03 -7.47
N PHE A 35 9.75 -4.82 -8.25
CA PHE A 35 10.78 -5.74 -7.74
C PHE A 35 12.08 -5.04 -7.29
N GLY A 36 12.20 -3.73 -7.54
CA GLY A 36 13.34 -2.91 -7.13
C GLY A 36 13.13 -2.20 -5.79
N ALA A 37 13.94 -1.18 -5.52
CA ALA A 37 13.82 -0.38 -4.30
C ALA A 37 12.46 0.36 -4.22
N TRP A 38 11.81 0.23 -3.07
CA TRP A 38 10.56 0.90 -2.72
C TRP A 38 10.69 1.60 -1.36
N ASN A 39 9.82 2.58 -1.12
CA ASN A 39 9.80 3.35 0.13
C ASN A 39 8.38 3.51 0.66
N ILE A 40 8.25 3.55 1.99
CA ILE A 40 7.00 3.94 2.66
C ILE A 40 7.07 5.43 2.96
N LYS A 41 6.19 6.22 2.34
CA LYS A 41 6.16 7.68 2.51
C LYS A 41 5.38 8.09 3.75
N ARG A 42 4.37 7.32 4.11
CA ARG A 42 3.52 7.57 5.29
C ARG A 42 2.91 6.28 5.79
N GLN A 43 2.69 6.24 7.09
CA GLN A 43 1.94 5.20 7.77
C GLN A 43 0.82 5.86 8.55
N TRP A 44 -0.38 5.29 8.45
CA TRP A 44 -1.52 5.77 9.22
C TRP A 44 -2.42 4.61 9.62
N VAL A 45 -3.20 4.85 10.67
CA VAL A 45 -4.07 3.85 11.28
C VAL A 45 -5.49 4.12 10.83
N GLN A 46 -6.11 3.14 10.19
CA GLN A 46 -7.51 3.20 9.82
C GLN A 46 -8.35 2.89 11.06
N ARG A 47 -8.90 3.95 11.66
CA ARG A 47 -9.72 3.91 12.88
C ARG A 47 -11.18 3.59 12.61
N GLU A 48 -11.63 3.77 11.37
CA GLU A 48 -12.99 3.39 10.98
C GLU A 48 -13.15 1.87 11.07
N PRO A 49 -14.35 1.37 11.37
CA PRO A 49 -14.62 -0.06 11.50
C PRO A 49 -14.68 -0.73 10.11
N VAL A 50 -13.57 -0.69 9.39
CA VAL A 50 -13.39 -1.28 8.06
C VAL A 50 -12.41 -2.44 8.16
N LEU A 51 -12.88 -3.63 7.82
CA LEU A 51 -12.04 -4.82 7.63
C LEU A 51 -11.15 -4.61 6.40
N CYS A 52 -9.92 -5.14 6.44
CA CYS A 52 -9.09 -5.18 5.24
C CYS A 52 -9.68 -6.13 4.19
N ASP A 53 -9.32 -5.95 2.93
CA ASP A 53 -9.79 -6.80 1.81
C ASP A 53 -9.46 -8.29 2.01
N ASP A 54 -8.39 -8.61 2.74
CA ASP A 54 -8.02 -10.01 3.08
C ASP A 54 -8.94 -10.65 4.15
N CYS A 55 -9.79 -9.87 4.83
CA CYS A 55 -10.73 -10.33 5.86
C CYS A 55 -12.19 -10.30 5.42
N LEU A 56 -12.47 -9.81 4.22
CA LEU A 56 -13.79 -9.87 3.57
C LEU A 56 -13.97 -11.21 2.86
#